data_AF-A0A1M3IF50-F1
#
_entry.id   AF-A0A1M3IF50-F1
#
_cell.length_a   1.000
_cell.length_b   1.000
_cell.length_c   1.000
_cell.angle_alpha   90.00
_cell.angle_beta   90.00
_cell.angle_gamma   90.00
#
_symmetry.space_group_name_H-M   'P 1'
#
loop_
_entity.id
_entity.type
_entity.pdbx_description
1 polymer ?
#
loop_
_entity_poly.entity_id
_entity_poly.type
_entity_poly.pdbx_seq_one_letter_code
_entity_poly.pdbx_strand_id
1 'polypeptide(L)'
;MLASISEFFGQRVYGKQFQDLFEQMAKTITREYIQEIYNHIENYGVPPSFEEMMEKVKALTTELTMRAEWIREDYKEGRGYRSIKLTTGCKRIIKNSVNEYLRQSKTITAIRVNQRPAIPYNEAM
;
A
#
# COMPACT_ATOMS: atom_id res chain seq x y z
N MET A 1 -11.00 -35.89 -17.91
CA MET A 1 -11.27 -34.86 -18.93
C MET A 1 -10.19 -33.80 -18.84
N LEU A 2 -9.38 -33.63 -19.88
CA LEU A 2 -8.38 -32.56 -19.97
C LEU A 2 -9.13 -31.25 -20.25
N ALA A 3 -9.02 -30.27 -19.35
CA ALA A 3 -9.58 -28.94 -19.57
C ALA A 3 -9.05 -28.37 -20.89
N SER A 4 -9.95 -27.80 -21.68
CA SER A 4 -9.60 -27.27 -23.00
C SER A 4 -8.58 -26.13 -22.86
N ILE A 5 -7.70 -25.99 -23.86
CA ILE A 5 -6.67 -24.94 -23.88
C ILE A 5 -7.31 -23.54 -23.71
N SER A 6 -8.52 -23.33 -24.24
CA SER A 6 -9.29 -22.08 -24.09
C SER A 6 -9.71 -21.80 -22.65
N GLU A 7 -10.14 -22.81 -21.89
CA GLU A 7 -10.41 -22.66 -20.45
C GLU A 7 -9.14 -22.27 -19.70
N PHE A 8 -8.00 -22.90 -20.02
CA PHE A 8 -6.72 -22.62 -19.37
C PHE A 8 -6.23 -21.18 -19.64
N PHE A 9 -6.37 -20.69 -20.87
CA PHE A 9 -6.04 -19.30 -21.22
C PHE A 9 -7.04 -18.30 -20.62
N GLY A 10 -8.34 -18.60 -20.64
CA GLY A 10 -9.37 -17.76 -20.01
C GLY A 10 -9.17 -17.63 -18.49
N GLN A 11 -8.68 -18.66 -17.81
CA GLN A 11 -8.33 -18.61 -16.39
C GLN A 11 -7.14 -17.68 -16.11
N ARG A 12 -6.10 -17.70 -16.97
CA ARG A 12 -4.92 -16.86 -16.82
C ARG A 12 -5.20 -15.38 -17.09
N VAL A 13 -6.01 -15.08 -18.11
CA VAL A 13 -6.36 -13.70 -18.47
C VAL A 13 -7.24 -13.07 -17.40
N TYR A 14 -8.24 -13.80 -16.90
CA TYR A 14 -9.18 -13.29 -15.90
C TYR A 14 -8.52 -13.07 -14.53
N GLY A 15 -7.74 -14.03 -14.03
CA GLY A 15 -7.02 -13.85 -12.74
C GLY A 15 -6.00 -12.72 -12.76
N LYS A 16 -5.42 -12.41 -13.93
CA LYS A 16 -4.52 -11.27 -14.10
C LYS A 16 -5.28 -9.93 -14.02
N GLN A 17 -6.45 -9.82 -14.63
CA GLN A 17 -7.28 -8.60 -14.56
C GLN A 17 -7.64 -8.24 -13.12
N PHE A 18 -8.00 -9.23 -12.29
CA PHE A 18 -8.30 -9.01 -10.87
C PHE A 18 -7.07 -8.56 -10.09
N GLN A 19 -5.91 -9.13 -10.41
CA GLN A 19 -4.65 -8.72 -9.78
C GLN A 19 -4.27 -7.29 -10.20
N ASP A 20 -4.42 -6.95 -11.48
CA ASP A 20 -4.11 -5.63 -12.02
C ASP A 20 -5.05 -4.56 -11.42
N LEU A 21 -6.35 -4.88 -11.28
CA LEU A 21 -7.33 -4.04 -10.61
C LEU A 21 -6.94 -3.79 -9.15
N PHE A 22 -6.62 -4.86 -8.41
CA PHE A 22 -6.18 -4.75 -7.03
C PHE A 22 -4.88 -3.94 -6.90
N GLU A 23 -3.96 -4.07 -7.85
CA GLU A 23 -2.73 -3.28 -7.88
C GLU A 23 -3.01 -1.78 -8.06
N GLN A 24 -3.96 -1.42 -8.93
CA GLN A 24 -4.37 -0.02 -9.10
C GLN A 24 -5.01 0.53 -7.82
N MET A 25 -5.93 -0.22 -7.20
CA MET A 25 -6.54 0.17 -5.92
C MET A 25 -5.48 0.36 -4.84
N ALA A 26 -4.55 -0.59 -4.71
CA ALA A 26 -3.50 -0.53 -3.70
C ALA A 26 -2.59 0.68 -3.91
N LYS A 27 -2.25 1.03 -5.15
CA LYS A 27 -1.48 2.24 -5.47
C LYS A 27 -2.21 3.51 -5.05
N THR A 28 -3.51 3.62 -5.31
CA THR A 28 -4.32 4.78 -4.92
C THR A 28 -4.37 4.92 -3.40
N ILE A 29 -4.75 3.85 -2.68
CA ILE A 29 -4.82 3.85 -1.21
C ILE A 29 -3.45 4.18 -0.61
N THR A 30 -2.37 3.58 -1.12
CA THR A 30 -1.01 3.87 -0.60
C THR A 30 -0.65 5.34 -0.78
N ARG A 31 -1.02 5.97 -1.91
CA ARG A 31 -0.77 7.40 -2.14
C ARG A 31 -1.56 8.28 -1.18
N GLU A 32 -2.80 7.93 -0.86
CA GLU A 32 -3.61 8.66 0.12
C GLU A 32 -2.93 8.65 1.50
N TYR A 33 -2.47 7.48 1.96
CA TYR A 33 -1.73 7.38 3.22
C TYR A 33 -0.40 8.17 3.20
N ILE A 34 0.32 8.20 2.07
CA ILE A 34 1.52 9.03 1.93
C ILE A 34 1.16 10.52 1.98
N GLN A 35 0.05 10.92 1.35
CA GLN A 35 -0.42 12.30 1.37
C GLN A 35 -0.78 12.76 2.78
N GLU A 36 -1.33 11.88 3.61
CA GLU A 36 -1.59 12.19 5.02
C GLU A 36 -0.32 12.58 5.80
N ILE A 37 0.85 12.00 5.45
CA ILE A 37 2.13 12.40 6.07
C ILE A 37 2.45 13.86 5.73
N TYR A 38 2.29 14.24 4.45
CA TYR A 38 2.52 15.62 4.01
C TYR A 38 1.55 16.59 4.69
N ASN A 39 0.27 16.23 4.76
CA ASN A 39 -0.75 17.05 5.40
C ASN A 39 -0.48 17.21 6.91
N HIS A 40 -0.04 16.15 7.59
CA HIS A 40 0.35 16.23 9.00
C HIS A 40 1.51 17.23 9.20
N ILE A 41 2.53 17.17 8.34
CA ILE A 41 3.66 18.10 8.41
C ILE A 41 3.23 19.53 8.12
N GLU A 42 2.33 19.74 7.16
CA GLU A 42 1.80 21.07 6.85
C GLU A 42 1.03 21.66 8.05
N ASN A 43 0.25 20.84 8.74
CA ASN A 43 -0.59 21.28 9.87
C ASN A 43 0.19 21.46 11.18
N TYR A 44 1.17 20.60 11.46
CA TYR A 44 1.87 20.57 12.75
C TYR A 44 3.34 21.05 12.69
N GLY A 45 3.89 21.25 11.50
CA GLY A 45 5.28 21.67 11.28
C GLY A 45 6.34 20.58 11.59
N VAL A 46 5.91 19.40 12.03
CA VAL A 46 6.76 18.27 12.40
C VAL A 46 6.28 16.98 11.72
N PRO A 47 7.17 16.02 11.43
CA PRO A 47 6.76 14.72 10.91
C PRO A 47 6.03 13.89 11.98
N PRO A 48 5.13 12.97 11.57
CA PRO A 48 4.50 12.02 12.49
C PRO A 48 5.54 11.21 13.25
N SER A 49 5.22 10.87 14.50
CA SER A 49 6.03 9.99 15.33
C SER A 49 6.11 8.57 14.73
N PHE A 50 7.07 7.79 15.22
CA PHE A 50 7.19 6.38 14.83
C PHE A 50 5.92 5.58 15.15
N GLU A 51 5.31 5.84 16.31
CA GLU A 51 4.10 5.15 16.75
C GLU A 51 2.93 5.44 15.82
N GLU A 52 2.68 6.72 15.49
CA GLU A 52 1.64 7.13 14.54
C GLU A 52 1.88 6.54 13.14
N MET A 53 3.14 6.51 12.68
CA MET A 53 3.47 5.87 11.40
C MET A 53 3.17 4.36 11.42
N MET A 54 3.44 3.67 12.53
CA MET A 54 3.16 2.24 12.67
C MET A 54 1.67 1.95 12.79
N GLU A 55 0.88 2.84 13.39
CA GLU A 55 -0.58 2.75 13.37
C GLU A 55 -1.12 2.87 11.93
N LYS A 56 -0.59 3.80 11.14
CA LYS A 56 -0.94 3.94 9.72
C LYS A 56 -0.54 2.71 8.90
N VAL A 57 0.60 2.07 9.20
CA VAL A 57 0.97 0.78 8.57
C VAL A 57 -0.05 -0.31 8.88
N LYS A 58 -0.51 -0.41 10.13
CA LYS A 58 -1.54 -1.38 10.52
C LYS A 58 -2.84 -1.11 9.79
N ALA A 59 -3.30 0.14 9.76
CA ALA A 59 -4.51 0.55 9.07
C ALA A 59 -4.45 0.24 7.56
N LEU A 60 -3.36 0.64 6.89
CA LEU A 60 -3.11 0.34 5.48
C LEU A 60 -3.13 -1.16 5.20
N THR A 61 -2.46 -1.95 6.05
CA THR A 61 -2.41 -3.41 5.90
C THR A 61 -3.80 -4.03 6.02
N THR A 62 -4.58 -3.61 7.01
CA THR A 62 -5.95 -4.08 7.22
C THR A 62 -6.84 -3.74 6.03
N GLU A 63 -6.81 -2.48 5.60
CA GLU A 63 -7.63 -2.01 4.47
C GLU A 63 -7.31 -2.80 3.19
N LEU A 64 -6.03 -2.92 2.84
CA LEU A 64 -5.64 -3.68 1.65
C LEU A 64 -5.96 -5.17 1.78
N THR A 65 -5.92 -5.73 2.98
CA THR A 65 -6.31 -7.14 3.23
C THR A 65 -7.81 -7.33 2.98
N MET A 66 -8.65 -6.44 3.48
CA MET A 66 -10.10 -6.48 3.23
C MET A 66 -10.42 -6.33 1.74
N ARG A 67 -9.76 -5.39 1.05
CA ARG A 67 -9.94 -5.23 -0.41
C ARG A 67 -9.46 -6.46 -1.19
N ALA A 68 -8.37 -7.09 -0.76
CA ALA A 68 -7.88 -8.34 -1.36
C ALA A 68 -8.84 -9.52 -1.12
N GLU A 69 -9.58 -9.53 -0.02
CA GLU A 69 -10.63 -10.51 0.23
C GLU A 69 -11.80 -10.32 -0.73
N TRP A 70 -12.28 -9.09 -0.90
CA TRP A 70 -13.37 -8.80 -1.86
C TRP A 70 -13.01 -9.19 -3.28
N ILE A 71 -11.82 -8.81 -3.77
CA ILE A 71 -11.30 -9.20 -5.09
C ILE A 71 -11.27 -10.74 -5.25
N ARG A 72 -10.89 -11.47 -4.19
CA ARG A 72 -10.79 -12.94 -4.25
C ARG A 72 -12.15 -13.63 -4.20
N GLU A 73 -13.10 -13.10 -3.44
CA GLU A 73 -14.45 -13.63 -3.40
C GLU A 73 -15.20 -13.31 -4.71
N ASP A 74 -15.07 -12.11 -5.28
CA ASP A 74 -15.64 -11.78 -6.61
C ASP A 74 -15.06 -12.69 -7.73
N TYR A 75 -13.74 -12.96 -7.69
CA TYR A 75 -13.13 -13.95 -8.58
C TYR A 75 -13.76 -15.34 -8.40
N LYS A 76 -13.98 -15.76 -7.15
CA LYS A 76 -14.53 -17.07 -6.82
C LYS A 76 -16.00 -17.16 -7.22
N GLU A 77 -16.80 -16.11 -7.06
CA GLU A 77 -18.19 -16.04 -7.52
C GLU A 77 -18.25 -16.16 -9.05
N GLY A 78 -17.39 -15.44 -9.78
CA GLY A 78 -17.35 -15.51 -11.24
C GLY A 78 -16.80 -16.83 -11.82
N ARG A 79 -15.97 -17.58 -11.07
CA ARG A 79 -15.30 -18.80 -11.57
C ARG A 79 -15.73 -20.09 -10.89
N GLY A 80 -16.39 -20.03 -9.74
CA GLY A 80 -16.78 -21.18 -8.90
C GLY A 80 -15.65 -21.74 -8.01
N TYR A 81 -14.42 -21.21 -8.07
CA TYR A 81 -13.28 -21.72 -7.30
C TYR A 81 -12.24 -20.63 -7.01
N ARG A 82 -11.36 -20.88 -6.02
CA ARG A 82 -10.32 -19.94 -5.57
C ARG A 82 -9.05 -20.04 -6.42
N SER A 83 -8.37 -18.91 -6.64
CA SER A 83 -7.07 -18.86 -7.31
C SER A 83 -5.91 -18.65 -6.33
N ILE A 84 -4.99 -19.63 -6.28
CA ILE A 84 -3.74 -19.53 -5.51
C ILE A 84 -2.85 -18.41 -6.04
N LYS A 85 -2.75 -18.28 -7.37
CA LYS A 85 -1.94 -17.23 -8.01
C LYS A 85 -2.45 -15.83 -7.65
N LEU A 86 -3.77 -15.63 -7.68
CA LEU A 86 -4.38 -14.37 -7.26
C LEU A 86 -4.09 -14.10 -5.78
N THR A 87 -4.24 -15.11 -4.92
CA THR A 87 -3.95 -14.98 -3.49
C THR A 87 -2.50 -14.56 -3.22
N THR A 88 -1.54 -15.22 -3.86
CA THR A 88 -0.12 -14.86 -3.75
C THR A 88 0.17 -13.49 -4.35
N GLY A 89 -0.49 -13.15 -5.47
CA GLY A 89 -0.43 -11.82 -6.10
C GLY A 89 -0.88 -10.72 -5.15
N CYS A 90 -2.05 -10.85 -4.51
CA CYS A 90 -2.55 -9.89 -3.54
C CYS A 90 -1.59 -9.73 -2.35
N LYS A 91 -1.08 -10.83 -1.78
CA LYS A 91 -0.10 -10.77 -0.67
C LYS A 91 1.15 -9.98 -1.05
N ARG A 92 1.66 -10.18 -2.27
CA ARG A 92 2.83 -9.45 -2.79
C ARG A 92 2.52 -7.96 -2.96
N ILE A 93 1.35 -7.61 -3.49
CA ILE A 93 0.93 -6.22 -3.66
C ILE A 93 0.82 -5.53 -2.30
N ILE A 94 0.17 -6.15 -1.31
CA ILE A 94 0.07 -5.60 0.07
C ILE A 94 1.46 -5.32 0.63
N LYS A 95 2.37 -6.30 0.54
CA LYS A 95 3.76 -6.13 1.00
C LYS A 95 4.46 -4.97 0.30
N ASN A 96 4.29 -4.82 -1.01
CA ASN A 96 4.90 -3.73 -1.77
C ASN A 96 4.34 -2.37 -1.36
N SER A 97 3.03 -2.26 -1.14
CA SER A 97 2.38 -1.04 -0.65
C SER A 97 2.88 -0.61 0.73
N VAL A 98 2.99 -1.54 1.67
CA VAL A 98 3.53 -1.26 3.01
C VAL A 98 5.00 -0.81 2.93
N ASN A 99 5.80 -1.48 2.11
CA ASN A 99 7.20 -1.10 1.90
C ASN A 99 7.33 0.28 1.26
N GLU A 100 6.46 0.61 0.29
CA GLU A 100 6.45 1.92 -0.36
C GLU A 100 6.11 3.02 0.65
N TYR A 101 5.06 2.83 1.45
CA TYR A 101 4.68 3.74 2.52
C TYR A 101 5.84 3.98 3.49
N LEU A 102 6.47 2.91 3.99
CA LEU A 102 7.61 2.99 4.91
C LEU A 102 8.85 3.65 4.29
N ARG A 103 9.08 3.44 3.00
CA ARG A 103 10.19 4.09 2.29
C ARG A 103 9.95 5.59 2.19
N GLN A 104 8.76 5.99 1.75
CA GLN A 104 8.39 7.39 1.57
C GLN A 104 8.35 8.13 2.91
N SER A 105 7.81 7.52 3.96
CA SER A 105 7.78 8.11 5.29
C SER A 105 9.20 8.43 5.81
N LYS A 106 10.15 7.50 5.63
CA LYS A 106 11.57 7.73 5.97
C LYS A 106 12.17 8.89 5.17
N THR A 107 11.93 8.94 3.86
CA THR A 107 12.45 10.00 2.99
C THR A 107 11.90 11.37 3.39
N ILE A 108 10.60 11.47 3.65
CA ILE A 108 9.93 12.72 4.06
C ILE A 108 10.50 13.21 5.39
N THR A 109 10.64 12.33 6.38
CA THR A 109 11.22 12.66 7.68
C THR A 109 12.67 13.14 7.57
N ALA A 110 13.49 12.47 6.74
CA ALA A 110 14.89 12.85 6.54
C ALA A 110 15.04 14.23 5.87
N ILE A 111 14.23 14.54 4.86
CA ILE A 111 14.27 15.84 4.17
C ILE A 111 13.94 16.98 5.15
N ARG A 112 12.95 16.81 6.01
CA ARG A 112 12.54 17.86 6.96
C ARG A 112 13.55 18.08 8.09
N VAL A 113 14.21 17.04 8.59
CA VAL A 113 15.30 17.19 9.58
C VAL A 113 16.43 18.05 9.02
N ASN A 114 16.79 17.86 7.74
CA ASN A 114 17.84 18.63 7.08
C ASN A 114 17.44 20.07 6.70
N GLN A 115 16.15 20.39 6.72
CA GLN A 115 15.63 21.75 6.45
C GLN A 115 15.41 22.59 7.72
N ARG A 116 15.68 22.07 8.92
CA ARG A 116 15.66 22.89 10.14
C ARG A 116 16.83 23.88 10.09
N PRO A 117 16.58 25.21 10.12
CA PRO A 117 17.66 26.17 10.22
C PRO A 117 18.43 25.93 11.53
N ALA A 118 19.75 25.97 11.46
CA ALA A 118 20.59 25.98 12.66
C ALA A 118 20.19 27.19 13.50
N ILE A 119 19.66 26.96 14.71
CA ILE A 119 19.43 28.02 15.67
C ILE A 119 20.81 28.65 15.93
N PRO A 120 21.05 29.93 15.59
CA PRO A 120 22.31 30.55 15.95
C PRO A 120 22.38 30.55 17.48
N TYR A 121 23.47 29.99 18.00
CA TYR A 121 23.82 30.05 19.41
C TYR A 121 23.96 31.54 19.76
N ASN A 122 22.93 32.14 20.37
CA ASN A 122 23.12 33.42 21.04
C ASN A 122 23.96 33.13 22.27
N GLU A 123 25.24 33.49 22.20
CA GLU A 123 26.09 33.68 23.35
C GLU A 123 25.38 34.66 24.30
N ALA A 124 24.77 34.13 25.35
CA ALA A 124 24.30 34.93 26.46
C ALA A 124 25.53 35.48 27.18
N MET A 125 25.80 36.77 26.94
CA MET A 125 26.55 37.64 27.84
C MET A 125 25.83 37.77 29.18
#